data_AF-A0A2S9V3R5-F1
#
_entry.id   AF-A0A2S9V3R5-F1
#
_cell.length_a   1.000
_cell.length_b   1.000
_cell.length_c   1.000
_cell.angle_alpha   90.00
_cell.angle_beta   90.00
_cell.angle_gamma   90.00
#
_symmetry.space_group_name_H-M   'P 1'
#
loop_
_entity.id
_entity.type
_entity.pdbx_description
1 polymer ?
#
loop_
_entity_poly.entity_id
_entity_poly.type
_entity_poly.pdbx_seq_one_letter_code
_entity_poly.pdbx_strand_id
1 'polypeptide(L)'
;MVESDKAPSTADPALNSLLKRMPPEVAQSFTDEQLSHLHSALGARSWKKHSLDIRSTFPVPFAKSRVYFVLLMGRNRRELTRREKQISAFTFALFVAAFIGVSTLFGLLVLYLIKSALGINLFKGFSLGIWGWFKDLWK
;
A
#
# COMPACT_ATOMS: atom_id res chain seq x y z
N MET A 1 -36.55 -2.06 8.99
CA MET A 1 -36.43 -0.67 9.47
C MET A 1 -35.46 0.05 8.53
N VAL A 2 -35.99 0.55 7.40
CA VAL A 2 -35.28 1.43 6.47
C VAL A 2 -36.12 2.70 6.47
N GLU A 3 -35.65 3.66 7.24
CA GLU A 3 -36.21 5.00 7.29
C GLU A 3 -35.59 5.78 6.14
N SER A 4 -36.37 6.06 5.09
CA SER A 4 -36.06 7.12 4.12
C SER A 4 -37.27 7.42 3.22
N ASP A 5 -38.40 7.80 3.83
CA ASP A 5 -39.40 8.63 3.15
C ASP A 5 -38.86 10.06 3.02
N LYS A 6 -37.94 10.24 2.07
CA LYS A 6 -37.61 11.56 1.53
C LYS A 6 -37.58 11.42 0.02
N ALA A 7 -38.50 12.11 -0.64
CA ALA A 7 -38.44 12.40 -2.07
C ALA A 7 -37.01 12.81 -2.42
N PRO A 8 -36.44 12.33 -3.55
CA PRO A 8 -35.06 12.60 -3.91
C PRO A 8 -34.90 14.10 -4.13
N SER A 9 -34.49 14.81 -3.08
CA SER A 9 -34.21 16.22 -3.18
C SER A 9 -33.09 16.39 -4.20
N THR A 10 -33.25 17.32 -5.11
CA THR A 10 -32.26 17.91 -6.04
C THR A 10 -31.02 18.49 -5.32
N ALA A 11 -30.66 17.99 -4.14
CA ALA A 11 -29.49 18.35 -3.35
C ALA A 11 -28.27 17.46 -3.65
N ASP A 12 -28.42 16.34 -4.36
CA ASP A 12 -27.28 15.51 -4.77
C ASP A 12 -26.47 16.21 -5.89
N PRO A 13 -25.20 16.59 -5.65
CA PRO A 13 -24.35 17.23 -6.65
C PRO A 13 -24.14 16.38 -7.90
N ALA A 14 -24.11 15.04 -7.77
CA ALA A 14 -23.90 14.14 -8.89
C ALA A 14 -25.11 14.14 -9.82
N LEU A 15 -26.32 13.97 -9.26
CA LEU A 15 -27.57 14.03 -10.01
C LEU A 15 -27.77 15.39 -10.70
N ASN A 16 -27.52 16.49 -9.98
CA ASN A 16 -27.61 17.84 -10.56
C ASN A 16 -26.62 18.07 -11.71
N SER A 17 -25.38 17.58 -11.58
CA SER A 17 -24.37 17.69 -12.62
C SER A 17 -24.74 16.90 -13.88
N LEU A 18 -25.47 15.79 -13.71
CA LEU A 18 -25.98 14.97 -14.80
C LEU A 18 -27.13 15.69 -15.53
N LEU A 19 -28.13 16.17 -14.77
CA LEU A 19 -29.30 16.86 -15.35
C LEU A 19 -28.91 18.13 -16.10
N LYS A 20 -27.93 18.90 -15.62
CA LYS A 20 -27.44 20.12 -16.30
C LYS A 20 -26.74 19.87 -17.65
N ARG A 21 -26.36 18.63 -17.95
CA ARG A 21 -25.73 18.25 -19.23
C ARG A 21 -26.74 17.79 -20.27
N MET A 22 -27.99 17.60 -19.87
CA MET A 22 -29.08 17.22 -20.77
C MET A 22 -29.77 18.48 -21.30
N PRO A 23 -30.41 18.39 -22.48
CA PRO A 23 -31.35 19.41 -22.91
C PRO A 23 -32.44 19.63 -21.84
N PRO A 24 -32.89 20.88 -21.60
CA PRO A 24 -33.85 21.20 -20.53
C PRO A 24 -35.12 20.35 -20.56
N GLU A 25 -35.64 20.09 -21.75
CA GLU A 25 -36.84 19.29 -21.99
C GLU A 25 -36.68 17.82 -21.56
N VAL A 26 -35.49 17.27 -21.71
CA VAL A 26 -35.16 15.89 -21.27
C VAL A 26 -34.90 15.86 -19.77
N ALA A 27 -34.22 16.87 -19.22
CA ALA A 27 -33.96 16.96 -17.79
C ALA A 27 -35.26 17.08 -16.97
N GLN A 28 -36.25 17.77 -17.52
CA GLN A 28 -37.57 17.97 -16.89
C GLN A 28 -38.53 16.80 -17.13
N SER A 29 -38.24 15.88 -18.05
CA SER A 29 -39.10 14.73 -18.32
C SER A 29 -38.97 13.59 -17.30
N PHE A 30 -37.97 13.64 -16.41
CA PHE A 30 -37.76 12.60 -15.41
C PHE A 30 -38.77 12.69 -14.27
N THR A 31 -39.34 11.54 -13.89
CA THR A 31 -40.20 11.43 -12.71
C THR A 31 -39.37 11.27 -11.43
N ASP A 32 -39.96 11.56 -10.28
CA ASP A 32 -39.29 11.39 -8.98
C ASP A 32 -38.80 9.96 -8.73
N GLU A 33 -39.55 8.95 -9.18
CA GLU A 33 -39.16 7.55 -9.11
C GLU A 33 -37.89 7.29 -9.95
N GLN A 34 -37.85 7.79 -11.19
CA GLN A 34 -36.68 7.68 -12.06
C GLN A 34 -35.47 8.43 -11.49
N LEU A 35 -35.68 9.61 -10.90
CA LEU A 35 -34.63 10.37 -10.23
C LEU A 35 -34.09 9.63 -9.01
N SER A 36 -34.94 8.92 -8.25
CA SER A 36 -34.50 8.11 -7.10
C SER A 36 -33.66 6.89 -7.51
N HIS A 37 -34.02 6.24 -8.63
CA HIS A 37 -33.23 5.15 -9.21
C HIS A 37 -31.91 5.66 -9.80
N LEU A 38 -31.92 6.82 -10.46
CA LEU A 38 -30.72 7.49 -10.95
C LEU A 38 -29.80 7.88 -9.80
N HIS A 39 -30.34 8.46 -8.72
CA HIS A 39 -29.58 8.79 -7.52
C HIS A 39 -28.91 7.54 -6.93
N SER A 40 -29.66 6.44 -6.80
CA SER A 40 -29.14 5.17 -6.28
C SER A 40 -28.03 4.58 -7.18
N ALA A 41 -28.20 4.68 -8.50
CA ALA A 41 -27.19 4.23 -9.47
C ALA A 41 -25.94 5.12 -9.50
N LEU A 42 -26.10 6.44 -9.28
CA LEU A 42 -25.01 7.42 -9.20
C LEU A 42 -24.27 7.37 -7.85
N GLY A 43 -24.98 7.02 -6.78
CA GLY A 43 -24.49 6.97 -5.38
C GLY A 43 -23.36 5.97 -5.11
N ALA A 44 -23.02 5.12 -6.08
CA ALA A 44 -21.84 4.26 -6.01
C ALA A 44 -20.54 4.94 -6.52
N ARG A 45 -20.61 6.15 -7.10
CA ARG A 45 -19.47 6.81 -7.78
C ARG A 45 -18.67 7.82 -6.96
N SER A 46 -18.79 7.82 -5.63
CA SER A 46 -17.84 8.58 -4.78
C SER A 46 -16.39 8.04 -4.84
N TRP A 47 -16.13 7.00 -5.66
CA TRP A 47 -14.84 6.37 -5.88
C TRP A 47 -13.70 7.27 -6.38
N LYS A 48 -13.94 8.54 -6.72
CA LYS A 48 -12.87 9.49 -7.05
C LYS A 48 -12.40 10.27 -5.82
N LYS A 49 -11.79 9.54 -4.87
CA LYS A 49 -10.68 10.09 -4.09
C LYS A 49 -9.55 9.08 -4.11
N HIS A 50 -8.70 9.16 -5.15
CA HIS A 50 -7.32 8.73 -4.95
C HIS A 50 -6.77 9.56 -3.79
N SER A 51 -6.11 8.91 -2.83
CA SER A 51 -5.59 9.62 -1.64
C SER A 51 -4.55 10.68 -2.02
N LEU A 52 -3.93 10.50 -3.19
CA LEU A 52 -3.00 11.42 -3.80
C LEU A 52 -3.23 11.42 -5.33
N ASP A 53 -3.54 12.57 -5.92
CA ASP A 53 -3.55 12.81 -7.37
C ASP A 53 -2.68 14.06 -7.64
N ILE A 54 -1.39 13.83 -7.89
CA ILE A 54 -0.45 14.90 -8.23
C ILE A 54 -0.20 14.83 -9.73
N ARG A 55 -0.53 15.93 -10.40
CA ARG A 55 -0.28 16.13 -11.83
C ARG A 55 0.56 17.37 -11.94
N SER A 56 1.75 17.24 -12.49
CA SER A 56 2.62 18.39 -12.66
C SER A 56 3.39 18.28 -13.95
N THR A 57 3.89 19.43 -14.36
CA THR A 57 4.64 19.62 -15.58
C THR A 57 5.86 20.43 -15.19
N PHE A 58 7.06 19.95 -15.52
CA PHE A 58 8.25 20.75 -15.34
C PHE A 58 8.96 20.97 -16.69
N PRO A 59 9.51 22.17 -16.91
CA PRO A 59 10.32 22.45 -18.08
C PRO A 59 11.65 21.69 -17.96
N VAL A 60 12.11 21.11 -19.06
CA VAL A 60 13.47 20.56 -19.13
C VAL A 60 14.42 21.71 -19.49
N PRO A 61 15.46 21.98 -18.70
CA PRO A 61 16.45 22.99 -19.05
C PRO A 61 17.02 22.72 -20.45
N PHE A 62 17.10 23.76 -21.27
CA PHE A 62 17.65 23.71 -22.64
C PHE A 62 16.83 22.92 -23.68
N ALA A 63 15.62 22.44 -23.35
CA ALA A 63 14.69 21.87 -24.31
C ALA A 63 13.37 22.66 -24.34
N LYS A 64 12.77 22.81 -25.54
CA LYS A 64 11.44 23.44 -25.69
C LYS A 64 10.30 22.53 -25.20
N SER A 65 10.59 21.28 -24.88
CA SER A 65 9.60 20.31 -24.41
C SER A 65 9.36 20.44 -22.91
N ARG A 66 8.11 20.17 -22.52
CA ARG A 66 7.70 20.06 -21.13
C ARG A 66 7.41 18.60 -20.83
N VAL A 67 7.93 18.09 -19.72
CA VAL A 67 7.65 16.73 -19.30
C VAL A 67 6.46 16.77 -18.35
N TYR A 68 5.43 16.02 -18.69
CA TYR A 68 4.25 15.82 -17.84
C TYR A 68 4.43 14.56 -17.00
N PHE A 69 4.14 14.65 -15.71
CA PHE A 69 4.13 13.49 -14.83
C PHE A 69 2.85 13.44 -13.99
N VAL A 70 2.42 12.21 -13.71
CA VAL A 70 1.24 11.91 -12.90
C VAL A 70 1.66 10.91 -11.84
N LEU A 71 1.45 11.28 -10.58
CA LEU A 71 1.55 10.39 -9.44
C LEU A 71 0.14 10.16 -8.89
N LEU A 72 -0.37 8.94 -9.10
CA LEU A 72 -1.60 8.46 -8.51
C LEU A 72 -1.25 7.49 -7.40
N MET A 73 -1.61 7.83 -6.16
CA MET A 73 -1.42 6.93 -5.02
C MET A 73 -2.74 6.78 -4.25
N GLY A 74 -3.03 5.54 -3.87
CA GLY A 74 -4.25 5.22 -3.16
C GLY A 74 -4.29 3.76 -2.74
N ARG A 75 -5.22 3.45 -1.83
CA ARG A 75 -5.40 2.08 -1.35
C ARG A 75 -5.92 1.21 -2.50
N ASN A 76 -5.16 0.18 -2.86
CA ASN A 76 -5.65 -0.83 -3.79
C ASN A 76 -6.80 -1.59 -3.11
N ARG A 77 -8.02 -1.44 -3.64
CA ARG A 77 -9.22 -2.14 -3.15
C ARG A 77 -9.60 -3.34 -4.02
N ARG A 78 -8.80 -3.65 -5.04
CA ARG A 78 -9.00 -4.82 -5.89
C ARG A 78 -8.55 -6.07 -5.13
N GLU A 79 -9.20 -7.19 -5.41
CA GLU A 79 -8.67 -8.47 -4.98
C GLU A 79 -7.32 -8.71 -5.66
N LEU A 80 -6.34 -9.16 -4.87
CA LEU A 80 -5.02 -9.50 -5.39
C LEU A 80 -5.15 -10.62 -6.42
N THR A 81 -4.50 -10.44 -7.57
CA THR A 81 -4.36 -11.49 -8.57
C THR A 81 -3.57 -12.67 -7.99
N ARG A 82 -3.73 -13.86 -8.58
CA ARG A 82 -2.99 -15.07 -8.15
C ARG A 82 -1.48 -14.83 -8.12
N ARG A 83 -0.94 -14.12 -9.11
CA ARG A 83 0.48 -13.76 -9.21
C ARG A 83 0.91 -12.84 -8.07
N GLU A 84 0.13 -11.79 -7.78
CA GLU A 84 0.46 -10.87 -6.68
C GLU A 84 0.41 -11.56 -5.31
N LYS A 85 -0.56 -12.47 -5.10
CA LYS A 85 -0.59 -13.30 -3.88
C LYS A 85 0.66 -14.18 -3.76
N GLN A 86 1.09 -14.80 -4.86
CA GLN A 86 2.31 -15.63 -4.89
C GLN A 86 3.57 -14.81 -4.62
N ILE A 87 3.71 -13.63 -5.23
CA ILE A 87 4.84 -12.73 -5.01
C ILE A 87 4.87 -12.25 -3.55
N SER A 88 3.72 -11.88 -3.00
CA SER A 88 3.60 -11.48 -1.59
C SER A 88 3.99 -12.61 -0.65
N ALA A 89 3.46 -13.81 -0.87
CA ALA A 89 3.79 -14.99 -0.06
C ALA A 89 5.29 -15.36 -0.16
N PHE A 90 5.87 -15.33 -1.36
CA PHE A 90 7.29 -15.59 -1.57
C PHE A 90 8.17 -14.54 -0.87
N THR A 91 7.82 -13.26 -1.01
CA THR A 91 8.54 -12.16 -0.36
C THR A 91 8.49 -12.32 1.15
N PHE A 92 7.31 -12.62 1.71
CA PHE A 92 7.15 -12.88 3.13
C PHE A 92 7.98 -14.08 3.60
N ALA A 93 7.93 -15.19 2.86
CA ALA A 93 8.73 -16.38 3.17
C ALA A 93 10.24 -16.07 3.18
N LEU A 94 10.71 -15.26 2.23
CA LEU A 94 12.11 -14.81 2.17
C LEU A 94 12.50 -13.98 3.39
N PHE A 95 11.64 -13.05 3.82
CA PHE A 95 11.87 -12.28 5.05
C PHE A 95 11.91 -13.15 6.28
N VAL A 96 11.00 -14.11 6.41
CA VAL A 96 10.97 -15.06 7.54
C VAL A 96 12.24 -15.92 7.55
N ALA A 97 12.63 -16.47 6.39
CA ALA A 97 13.84 -17.27 6.27
C ALA A 97 15.10 -16.47 6.62
N ALA A 98 15.22 -15.23 6.13
CA ALA A 98 16.33 -14.34 6.46
C ALA A 98 16.37 -14.01 7.96
N PHE A 99 15.21 -13.71 8.56
CA PHE A 99 15.11 -13.42 9.99
C PHE A 99 15.54 -14.61 10.84
N ILE A 100 15.06 -15.82 10.51
CA ILE A 100 15.47 -17.06 11.18
C ILE A 100 16.98 -17.27 11.01
N GLY A 101 17.51 -17.15 9.80
CA GLY A 101 18.94 -17.33 9.52
C GLY A 101 19.82 -16.39 10.32
N VAL A 102 19.49 -15.09 10.36
CA VAL A 102 20.19 -14.10 11.17
C VAL A 102 20.08 -14.42 12.66
N SER A 103 18.89 -14.78 13.14
CA SER A 103 18.66 -15.12 14.55
C SER A 103 19.45 -16.36 14.97
N THR A 104 19.50 -17.39 14.12
CA THR A 104 20.29 -18.61 14.35
C THR A 104 21.78 -18.30 14.38
N LEU A 105 22.29 -17.54 13.40
CA LEU A 105 23.71 -17.14 13.37
C LEU A 105 24.08 -16.32 14.61
N PHE A 106 23.23 -15.39 15.01
CA PHE A 106 23.42 -14.59 16.22
C PHE A 106 23.40 -15.46 17.48
N GLY A 107 22.45 -16.39 17.60
CA GLY A 107 22.39 -17.34 18.71
C GLY A 107 23.65 -18.20 18.80
N LEU A 108 24.12 -18.74 17.68
CA LEU A 108 25.38 -19.49 17.60
C LEU A 108 26.59 -18.64 17.98
N LEU A 109 26.63 -17.38 17.57
CA LEU A 109 27.68 -16.45 17.94
C LEU A 109 27.71 -16.23 19.46
N VAL A 110 26.56 -15.98 20.08
CA VAL A 110 26.44 -15.79 21.54
C VAL A 110 26.88 -17.06 22.27
N LEU A 111 26.39 -18.23 21.86
CA LEU A 111 26.80 -19.52 22.45
C LEU A 111 28.31 -19.75 22.30
N TYR A 112 28.88 -19.40 21.15
CA TYR A 112 30.33 -19.48 20.94
C TYR A 112 31.10 -18.56 21.90
N LEU A 113 30.64 -17.33 22.12
CA LEU A 113 31.28 -16.39 23.05
C LEU A 113 31.19 -16.91 24.50
N ILE A 114 30.03 -17.40 24.94
CA ILE A 114 29.84 -18.01 26.27
C ILE A 114 30.79 -19.20 26.45
N LYS A 115 30.80 -20.13 25.48
CA LYS A 115 31.71 -21.29 25.48
C LYS A 115 33.16 -20.82 25.61
N SER A 116 33.55 -19.79 24.86
CA SER A 116 34.93 -19.28 24.85
C SER A 116 35.30 -18.58 26.15
N ALA A 117 34.36 -17.87 26.77
CA ALA A 117 34.54 -17.26 28.10
C ALA A 117 34.73 -18.34 29.20
N LEU A 118 34.03 -19.47 29.09
CA LEU A 118 34.16 -20.61 30.01
C LEU A 118 35.45 -21.44 29.79
N GLY A 119 36.25 -21.12 28.77
CA GLY A 119 37.51 -21.83 28.48
C GLY A 119 37.33 -23.27 27.94
N ILE A 120 36.10 -23.67 27.62
CA ILE A 120 35.80 -25.01 27.09
C ILE A 120 36.38 -25.11 25.67
N ASN A 121 37.18 -26.14 25.37
CA ASN A 121 37.73 -26.36 24.03
C ASN A 121 37.14 -27.63 23.39
N LEU A 122 36.29 -27.44 22.38
CA LEU A 122 35.68 -28.54 21.60
C LEU A 122 36.72 -29.23 20.68
N PHE A 123 37.70 -28.48 20.18
CA PHE A 123 38.78 -28.98 19.34
C PHE A 123 40.12 -28.57 19.92
N LYS A 124 41.07 -29.50 20.01
CA LYS A 124 42.43 -29.21 20.48
C LYS A 124 43.14 -28.33 19.44
N GLY A 125 43.60 -27.15 19.85
CA GLY A 125 44.39 -26.24 19.03
C GLY A 125 43.63 -25.41 17.99
N PHE A 126 42.30 -25.51 17.91
CA PHE A 126 41.49 -24.76 16.95
C PHE A 126 40.45 -23.86 17.64
N SER A 127 40.45 -22.57 17.28
CA SER A 127 39.42 -21.62 17.67
C SER A 127 39.12 -20.67 16.52
N LEU A 128 37.87 -20.21 16.41
CA LEU A 128 37.45 -19.25 15.38
C LEU A 128 38.06 -17.84 15.54
N GLY A 129 38.80 -17.56 16.62
CA GLY A 129 39.45 -16.26 16.84
C GLY A 129 38.51 -15.09 17.22
N ILE A 130 37.19 -15.25 17.07
CA ILE A 130 36.17 -14.23 17.36
C ILE A 130 36.23 -13.76 18.83
N TRP A 131 36.54 -14.66 19.78
CA TRP A 131 36.69 -14.29 21.19
C TRP A 131 37.87 -13.34 21.46
N GLY A 132 38.96 -13.46 20.69
CA GLY A 132 40.10 -12.53 20.77
C GLY A 132 39.67 -11.13 20.36
N TRP A 133 39.05 -11.01 19.19
CA TRP A 133 38.50 -9.76 18.69
C TRP A 133 37.48 -9.15 19.65
N PHE A 134 36.57 -9.95 20.22
CA PHE A 134 35.60 -9.48 21.20
C PHE A 134 36.25 -8.88 22.46
N LYS A 135 37.32 -9.50 22.97
CA LYS A 135 38.04 -8.96 24.14
C LYS A 135 38.78 -7.67 23.81
N ASP A 136 39.31 -7.54 22.59
CA ASP A 136 40.01 -6.32 22.16
C ASP A 136 39.05 -5.13 21.96
N LEU A 137 37.74 -5.35 21.77
CA LEU A 137 36.72 -4.28 21.78
C LEU A 137 36.53 -3.62 23.16
N TRP A 138 36.93 -4.29 24.24
CA TRP A 138 36.77 -3.83 25.62
C TRP A 138 38.09 -3.44 26.29
N LYS A 139 39.20 -3.39 25.53
CA LYS A 139 40.45 -2.74 25.93
C LYS A 139 40.39 -1.25 25.61
#